data_AF-A0AAD6QCI5-F1
#
_entry.id   AF-A0AAD6QCI5-F1
#
_cell.length_a   1.000
_cell.length_b   1.000
_cell.length_c   1.000
_cell.angle_alpha   90.00
_cell.angle_beta   90.00
_cell.angle_gamma   90.00
#
_symmetry.space_group_name_H-M   'P 1'
#
loop_
_entity.id
_entity.type
_entity.pdbx_description
1 polymer ?
#
loop_
_entity_poly.entity_id
_entity_poly.type
_entity_poly.pdbx_seq_one_letter_code
_entity_poly.pdbx_strand_id
1 'polypeptide(L)'
;MGDSIDLSGDGGVFKSILRKEKADAICPSEDLPLVDVQYEGMFAETGEVFDTTREDNTVFSFELGKGSVIQAWEIAVKTMKVGEVAKITCKPEYAYGSAGSPPDIPPDATLIFEVELVACRPRKGSSVTDVSEERARLEELKKQREHAAAAKEEEKKRREEAKAAAAARMQAKLESKKGQGKGKGKGK
;
A
#
# COMPACT_ATOMS: atom_id res chain seq x y z
N MET A 1 24.68 -30.84 0.46
CA MET A 1 24.92 -29.98 1.64
C MET A 1 25.17 -28.60 1.08
N GLY A 2 24.25 -27.65 1.29
CA GLY A 2 24.44 -26.29 0.80
C GLY A 2 25.56 -25.64 1.62
N ASP A 3 26.61 -25.19 0.96
CA ASP A 3 27.75 -24.55 1.60
C ASP A 3 27.26 -23.35 2.45
N SER A 4 27.49 -23.43 3.76
CA SER A 4 27.22 -22.31 4.67
C SER A 4 28.34 -21.29 4.50
N ILE A 5 27.98 -20.07 4.11
CA ILE A 5 28.92 -18.99 3.83
C ILE A 5 28.83 -17.99 4.97
N ASP A 6 29.96 -17.69 5.60
CA ASP A 6 30.05 -16.55 6.52
C ASP A 6 30.08 -15.26 5.70
N LEU A 7 29.03 -14.45 5.84
CA LEU A 7 28.90 -13.19 5.12
C LEU A 7 29.51 -12.02 5.86
N SER A 8 29.75 -12.18 7.17
CA SER A 8 30.25 -11.10 8.02
C SER A 8 31.77 -11.18 8.20
N GLY A 9 32.35 -12.37 8.12
CA GLY A 9 33.79 -12.62 8.22
C GLY A 9 34.28 -12.84 9.66
N ASP A 10 33.46 -12.48 10.65
CA ASP A 10 33.61 -12.75 12.07
C ASP A 10 32.71 -13.91 12.57
N GLY A 11 32.03 -14.60 11.65
CA GLY A 11 31.04 -15.64 11.97
C GLY A 11 29.79 -15.09 12.67
N GLY A 12 29.44 -13.83 12.42
CA GLY A 12 28.22 -13.21 12.93
C GLY A 12 26.96 -13.54 12.13
N VAL A 13 27.12 -13.70 10.81
CA VAL A 13 26.02 -13.93 9.87
C VAL A 13 26.40 -15.03 8.91
N PHE A 14 25.73 -16.17 9.01
CA PHE A 14 25.88 -17.28 8.08
C PHE A 14 24.71 -17.34 7.11
N LYS A 15 24.98 -17.63 5.84
CA LYS A 15 23.96 -17.84 4.82
C LYS A 15 24.14 -19.21 4.18
N SER A 16 23.06 -19.97 4.04
CA SER A 16 23.02 -21.21 3.28
C SER A 16 21.88 -21.17 2.27
N ILE A 17 22.18 -21.39 0.99
CA ILE A 17 21.17 -21.37 -0.08
C ILE A 17 20.40 -22.69 -0.06
N LEU A 18 19.10 -22.62 0.27
CA LEU A 18 18.19 -23.77 0.26
C LEU A 18 17.62 -24.00 -1.14
N ARG A 19 17.27 -22.92 -1.85
CA ARG A 19 16.76 -22.96 -3.22
C ARG A 19 17.51 -21.92 -4.04
N LYS A 20 18.12 -22.39 -5.14
CA LYS A 20 18.77 -21.51 -6.11
C LYS A 20 17.74 -20.75 -6.94
N GLU A 21 18.12 -19.55 -7.31
CA GLU A 21 17.40 -18.68 -8.22
C GLU A 21 17.31 -19.25 -9.65
N LYS A 22 16.54 -18.58 -10.52
CA LYS A 22 16.59 -18.80 -11.97
C LYS A 22 17.79 -18.09 -12.60
N ALA A 23 18.26 -18.56 -13.74
CA ALA A 23 19.48 -18.07 -14.41
C ALA A 23 19.48 -16.54 -14.67
N ASP A 24 18.30 -15.95 -14.90
CA ASP A 24 18.12 -14.51 -15.19
C ASP A 24 17.51 -13.74 -14.01
N ALA A 25 17.72 -14.22 -12.78
CA ALA A 25 17.18 -13.57 -11.59
C ALA A 25 17.86 -12.22 -11.32
N ILE A 26 17.03 -11.24 -10.99
CA ILE A 26 17.45 -9.89 -10.62
C ILE A 26 18.03 -9.92 -9.21
N CYS A 27 19.09 -9.13 -8.98
CA CYS A 27 19.63 -8.87 -7.65
C CYS A 27 19.22 -7.47 -7.16
N PRO A 28 19.14 -7.26 -5.84
CA PRO A 28 18.95 -5.92 -5.29
C PRO A 28 20.11 -5.01 -5.68
N SER A 29 19.78 -3.80 -6.12
CA SER A 29 20.71 -2.80 -6.64
C SER A 29 20.28 -1.39 -6.23
N GLU A 30 21.10 -0.38 -6.49
CA GLU A 30 20.78 1.01 -6.14
C GLU A 30 19.50 1.51 -6.86
N ASP A 31 19.25 1.02 -8.08
CA ASP A 31 18.04 1.29 -8.86
C ASP A 31 16.81 0.52 -8.34
N LEU A 32 17.03 -0.63 -7.70
CA LEU A 32 15.99 -1.48 -7.12
C LEU A 32 16.21 -1.68 -5.60
N PRO A 33 16.16 -0.60 -4.81
CA PRO A 33 16.53 -0.65 -3.39
C PRO A 33 15.41 -1.22 -2.52
N LEU A 34 14.16 -1.26 -3.01
CA LEU A 34 13.04 -1.88 -2.28
C LEU A 34 13.03 -3.38 -2.57
N VAL A 35 12.99 -4.19 -1.52
CA VAL A 35 12.92 -5.65 -1.63
C VAL A 35 11.66 -6.16 -0.96
N ASP A 36 11.02 -7.11 -1.63
CA ASP A 36 9.88 -7.85 -1.10
C ASP A 36 10.34 -9.25 -0.76
N VAL A 37 10.19 -9.63 0.50
CA VAL A 37 10.59 -10.95 0.98
C VAL A 37 9.44 -11.66 1.67
N GLN A 38 9.48 -12.99 1.63
CA GLN A 38 8.75 -13.82 2.56
C GLN A 38 9.74 -14.46 3.51
N TYR A 39 9.42 -14.49 4.80
CA TYR A 39 10.32 -15.07 5.77
C TYR A 39 9.61 -15.86 6.85
N GLU A 40 10.40 -16.71 7.49
CA GLU A 40 10.06 -17.41 8.71
C GLU A 40 11.25 -17.29 9.67
N GLY A 41 11.01 -16.67 10.83
CA GLY A 41 11.98 -16.46 11.89
C GLY A 41 11.78 -17.48 13.00
N MET A 42 12.85 -18.17 13.35
CA MET A 42 12.87 -19.20 14.40
C MET A 42 14.08 -19.03 15.33
N PHE A 43 13.93 -19.45 16.59
CA PHE A 43 15.05 -19.47 17.52
C PHE A 43 16.05 -20.57 17.15
N ALA A 44 17.35 -20.25 17.16
CA ALA A 44 18.37 -21.24 16.84
C ALA A 44 18.45 -22.38 17.87
N GLU A 45 18.16 -22.07 19.14
CA GLU A 45 18.29 -23.01 20.25
C GLU A 45 17.12 -24.00 20.31
N THR A 46 15.88 -23.50 20.16
CA THR A 46 14.67 -24.32 20.30
C THR A 46 14.08 -24.74 18.96
N GLY A 47 14.37 -24.01 17.89
CA GLY A 47 13.71 -24.16 16.59
C GLY A 47 12.26 -23.65 16.57
N GLU A 48 11.81 -22.99 17.62
CA GLU A 48 10.45 -22.43 17.71
C GLU A 48 10.33 -21.18 16.82
N VAL A 49 9.27 -21.12 16.02
CA VAL A 49 8.96 -19.99 15.14
C VAL A 49 8.33 -18.88 15.98
N PHE A 50 8.94 -17.70 15.97
CA PHE A 50 8.42 -16.53 16.67
C PHE A 50 7.69 -15.57 15.72
N ASP A 51 8.01 -15.58 14.42
CA ASP A 51 7.39 -14.69 13.44
C ASP A 51 7.46 -15.30 12.03
N THR A 52 6.37 -15.20 11.25
CA THR A 52 6.31 -15.75 9.88
C THR A 52 5.34 -14.97 9.01
N THR A 53 5.73 -14.67 7.78
CA THR A 53 4.83 -14.06 6.77
C THR A 53 4.19 -15.13 5.87
N ARG A 54 4.67 -16.38 5.94
CA ARG A 54 4.20 -17.47 5.08
C ARG A 54 2.79 -17.92 5.42
N GLU A 55 2.43 -17.90 6.70
CA GLU A 55 1.09 -18.28 7.16
C GLU A 55 0.03 -17.30 6.67
N ASP A 56 0.32 -16.00 6.72
CA ASP A 56 -0.59 -14.93 6.32
C ASP A 56 -0.56 -14.65 4.80
N ASN A 57 0.30 -15.36 4.05
CA ASN A 57 0.51 -15.14 2.61
C ASN A 57 0.86 -13.68 2.26
N THR A 58 1.46 -12.96 3.22
CA THR A 58 1.91 -11.58 3.05
C THR A 58 3.38 -11.52 2.67
N VAL A 59 3.76 -10.40 2.08
CA VAL A 59 5.16 -10.06 1.78
C VAL A 59 5.58 -8.93 2.68
N PHE A 60 6.79 -9.02 3.21
CA PHE A 60 7.41 -7.95 3.97
C PHE A 60 8.30 -7.14 3.04
N SER A 61 7.96 -5.86 2.88
CA SER A 61 8.68 -4.92 2.03
C SER A 61 9.56 -3.99 2.86
N PHE A 62 10.85 -3.92 2.54
CA PHE A 62 11.77 -2.98 3.17
C PHE A 62 12.78 -2.40 2.17
N GLU A 63 13.46 -1.32 2.56
CA GLU A 63 14.51 -0.70 1.76
C GLU A 63 15.90 -1.15 2.25
N LEU A 64 16.69 -1.75 1.36
CA LEU A 64 18.06 -2.15 1.66
C LEU A 64 18.99 -0.95 1.75
N GLY A 65 19.89 -0.96 2.73
CA GLY A 65 20.95 0.04 2.91
C GLY A 65 20.53 1.25 3.76
N LYS A 66 19.38 1.20 4.42
CA LYS A 66 18.91 2.23 5.36
C LYS A 66 18.98 1.82 6.82
N GLY A 67 19.32 0.56 7.11
CA GLY A 67 19.21 0.03 8.48
C GLY A 67 17.76 0.00 8.97
N SER A 68 16.79 -0.20 8.06
CA SER A 68 15.38 -0.39 8.41
C SER A 68 15.09 -1.78 8.98
N VAL A 69 16.02 -2.72 8.80
CA VAL A 69 15.96 -4.10 9.30
C VAL A 69 17.26 -4.42 10.05
N ILE A 70 17.28 -5.58 10.73
CA ILE A 70 18.47 -6.05 11.44
C ILE A 70 19.68 -6.17 10.51
N GLN A 71 20.87 -5.94 11.06
CA GLN A 71 22.11 -5.89 10.27
C GLN A 71 22.37 -7.18 9.48
N ALA A 72 22.00 -8.33 10.06
CA ALA A 72 22.14 -9.61 9.37
C ALA A 72 21.35 -9.67 8.07
N TRP A 73 20.15 -9.06 8.01
CA TRP A 73 19.35 -8.99 6.81
C TRP A 73 19.93 -8.04 5.77
N GLU A 74 20.41 -6.88 6.20
CA GLU A 74 21.09 -5.92 5.30
C GLU A 74 22.30 -6.57 4.59
N ILE A 75 23.04 -7.42 5.31
CA ILE A 75 24.18 -8.16 4.75
C ILE A 75 23.71 -9.32 3.87
N ALA A 76 22.80 -10.16 4.37
CA ALA A 76 22.41 -11.40 3.71
C ALA A 76 21.57 -11.18 2.46
N VAL A 77 20.52 -10.36 2.54
CA VAL A 77 19.57 -10.15 1.43
C VAL A 77 20.25 -9.44 0.26
N LYS A 78 21.26 -8.60 0.52
CA LYS A 78 22.10 -7.98 -0.52
C LYS A 78 22.82 -9.00 -1.41
N THR A 79 23.08 -10.20 -0.90
CA THR A 79 23.73 -11.30 -1.66
C THR A 79 22.74 -12.23 -2.35
N MET A 80 21.43 -12.04 -2.14
CA MET A 80 20.38 -12.90 -2.70
C MET A 80 19.94 -12.44 -4.08
N LYS A 81 19.32 -13.35 -4.84
CA LYS A 81 18.62 -13.03 -6.08
C LYS A 81 17.14 -13.38 -6.01
N VAL A 82 16.33 -12.72 -6.84
CA VAL A 82 14.88 -12.94 -6.91
C VAL A 82 14.58 -14.42 -7.20
N GLY A 83 13.76 -15.04 -6.35
CA GLY A 83 13.41 -16.45 -6.35
C GLY A 83 14.37 -17.36 -5.55
N GLU A 84 15.44 -16.81 -4.98
CA GLU A 84 16.33 -17.54 -4.08
C GLU A 84 15.68 -17.69 -2.69
N VAL A 85 15.81 -18.89 -2.12
CA VAL A 85 15.48 -19.14 -0.71
C VAL A 85 16.77 -19.45 0.03
N ALA A 86 17.07 -18.67 1.06
CA ALA A 86 18.27 -18.83 1.87
C ALA A 86 17.93 -18.91 3.35
N LYS A 87 18.65 -19.77 4.06
CA LYS A 87 18.67 -19.85 5.52
C LYS A 87 19.78 -18.95 6.03
N ILE A 88 19.43 -17.98 6.86
CA ILE A 88 20.34 -16.99 7.43
C ILE A 88 20.39 -17.23 8.93
N THR A 89 21.56 -17.54 9.47
CA THR A 89 21.78 -17.64 10.91
C THR A 89 22.44 -16.36 11.39
N CYS A 90 21.78 -15.70 12.33
CA CYS A 90 22.12 -14.38 12.83
C CYS A 90 22.46 -14.49 14.31
N LYS A 91 23.70 -14.15 14.67
CA LYS A 91 24.05 -13.94 16.07
C LYS A 91 23.37 -12.70 16.64
N PRO A 92 23.21 -12.60 17.97
CA PRO A 92 22.52 -11.48 18.60
C PRO A 92 23.10 -10.12 18.22
N GLU A 93 24.41 -10.00 18.04
CA GLU A 93 25.07 -8.73 17.68
C GLU A 93 24.60 -8.17 16.34
N TYR A 94 24.13 -9.03 15.43
CA TYR A 94 23.61 -8.66 14.11
C TYR A 94 22.07 -8.73 14.04
N ALA A 95 21.41 -8.99 15.17
CA ALA A 95 19.97 -9.09 15.31
C ALA A 95 19.44 -8.06 16.33
N TYR A 96 19.08 -8.50 17.54
CA TYR A 96 18.47 -7.65 18.59
C TYR A 96 19.38 -7.40 19.80
N GLY A 97 20.59 -7.97 19.80
CA GLY A 97 21.59 -7.83 20.85
C GLY A 97 21.07 -8.17 22.25
N SER A 98 21.71 -7.60 23.26
CA SER A 98 21.32 -7.79 24.67
C SER A 98 20.03 -7.05 25.05
N ALA A 99 19.49 -6.21 24.15
CA ALA A 99 18.19 -5.58 24.35
C ALA A 99 17.04 -6.55 24.08
N GLY A 100 17.22 -7.49 23.15
CA GLY A 100 16.14 -8.34 22.66
C GLY A 100 15.01 -7.54 22.01
N SER A 101 13.83 -8.14 21.90
CA SER A 101 12.58 -7.50 21.51
C SER A 101 11.44 -8.11 22.32
N PRO A 102 11.23 -7.64 23.56
CA PRO A 102 10.20 -8.20 24.42
C PRO A 102 8.78 -7.96 23.85
N PRO A 103 7.83 -8.89 24.04
CA PRO A 103 7.95 -10.13 24.82
C PRO A 103 8.54 -11.33 24.06
N ASP A 104 8.63 -11.24 22.73
CA ASP A 104 8.86 -12.42 21.88
C ASP A 104 10.34 -12.83 21.82
N ILE A 105 11.27 -11.86 21.71
CA ILE A 105 12.70 -12.16 21.50
C ILE A 105 13.49 -11.84 22.77
N PRO A 106 14.11 -12.85 23.41
CA PRO A 106 14.93 -12.62 24.60
C PRO A 106 16.26 -11.91 24.27
N PRO A 107 16.92 -11.33 25.28
CA PRO A 107 18.28 -10.83 25.17
C PRO A 107 19.25 -11.88 24.64
N ASP A 108 20.21 -11.45 23.81
CA ASP A 108 21.32 -12.27 23.30
C ASP A 108 20.86 -13.54 22.54
N ALA A 109 19.64 -13.52 22.00
CA ALA A 109 19.09 -14.62 21.22
C ALA A 109 19.78 -14.77 19.86
N THR A 110 20.19 -16.00 19.53
CA THR A 110 20.60 -16.36 18.16
C THR A 110 19.37 -16.75 17.37
N LEU A 111 19.20 -16.13 16.20
CA LEU A 111 18.02 -16.30 15.37
C LEU A 111 18.39 -16.96 14.04
N ILE A 112 17.44 -17.71 13.50
CA ILE A 112 17.52 -18.31 12.18
C ILE A 112 16.35 -17.77 11.38
N PHE A 113 16.63 -17.25 10.20
CA PHE A 113 15.61 -16.78 9.27
C PHE A 113 15.68 -17.59 7.99
N GLU A 114 14.58 -18.19 7.58
CA GLU A 114 14.44 -18.67 6.22
C GLU A 114 13.79 -17.57 5.38
N VAL A 115 14.56 -16.95 4.49
CA VAL A 115 14.12 -15.81 3.68
C VAL A 115 14.02 -16.23 2.23
N GLU A 116 12.92 -15.89 1.58
CA GLU A 116 12.70 -15.96 0.14
C GLU A 116 12.64 -14.54 -0.42
N LEU A 117 13.52 -14.22 -1.37
CA LEU A 117 13.48 -12.94 -2.07
C LEU A 117 12.45 -13.02 -3.21
N VAL A 118 11.31 -12.35 -3.05
CA VAL A 118 10.19 -12.44 -3.98
C VAL A 118 10.33 -11.44 -5.14
N ALA A 119 10.71 -10.20 -4.84
CA ALA A 119 10.88 -9.16 -5.85
C ALA A 119 11.83 -8.06 -5.40
N CYS A 120 12.39 -7.34 -6.38
CA CYS A 120 13.10 -6.08 -6.15
C CYS A 120 12.38 -4.98 -6.95
N ARG A 121 12.13 -3.84 -6.33
CA ARG A 121 11.36 -2.72 -6.88
C ARG A 121 12.15 -1.42 -6.78
N PRO A 122 11.95 -0.50 -7.73
CA PRO A 122 12.50 0.84 -7.62
C PRO A 122 11.77 1.61 -6.52
N ARG A 123 12.48 2.55 -5.90
CA ARG A 123 11.88 3.49 -4.94
C ARG A 123 10.73 4.24 -5.62
N LYS A 124 9.51 4.10 -5.09
CA LYS A 124 8.37 4.95 -5.49
C LYS A 124 8.76 6.40 -5.18
N GLY A 125 9.05 7.17 -6.23
CA GLY A 125 9.51 8.56 -6.12
C GLY A 125 10.85 8.89 -6.81
N SER A 126 11.53 7.93 -7.46
CA SER A 126 12.76 8.23 -8.22
C SER A 126 12.52 8.81 -9.62
N SER A 127 11.27 8.85 -10.11
CA SER A 127 10.86 9.77 -11.18
C SER A 127 10.26 11.03 -10.57
N VAL A 128 11.10 12.06 -10.39
CA VAL A 128 10.71 13.42 -9.94
C VAL A 128 9.60 14.03 -10.82
N THR A 129 9.36 13.50 -12.02
CA THR A 129 8.30 13.94 -12.93
C THR A 129 6.90 13.42 -12.57
N ASP A 130 6.75 12.30 -11.87
CA ASP A 130 5.44 11.61 -11.82
C ASP A 130 4.55 12.01 -10.63
N VAL A 131 5.14 12.34 -9.47
CA VAL A 131 4.35 12.60 -8.25
C VAL A 131 3.65 13.97 -8.28
N SER A 132 4.27 14.97 -8.91
CA SER A 132 3.67 16.31 -9.09
C SER A 132 2.60 16.30 -10.18
N GLU A 133 2.81 15.55 -11.27
CA GLU A 133 1.85 15.43 -12.36
C GLU A 133 0.62 14.61 -11.93
N GLU A 134 0.80 13.50 -11.21
CA GLU A 134 -0.31 12.67 -10.74
C GLU A 134 -1.16 13.40 -9.68
N ARG A 135 -0.52 14.14 -8.76
CA ARG A 135 -1.24 14.98 -7.78
C ARG A 135 -2.02 16.11 -8.46
N ALA A 136 -1.42 16.79 -9.44
CA ALA A 136 -2.09 17.85 -10.18
C ALA A 136 -3.28 17.33 -11.02
N ARG A 137 -3.13 16.17 -11.68
CA ARG A 137 -4.22 15.53 -12.45
C ARG A 137 -5.37 15.10 -11.56
N LEU A 138 -5.10 14.58 -10.36
CA LEU A 138 -6.14 14.20 -9.39
C LEU A 138 -6.90 15.42 -8.86
N GLU A 139 -6.22 16.53 -8.57
CA GLU A 139 -6.87 17.77 -8.13
C GLU A 139 -7.71 18.41 -9.25
N GLU A 140 -7.21 18.40 -10.50
CA GLU A 140 -7.95 18.87 -11.68
C GLU A 140 -9.23 18.04 -11.91
N LEU A 141 -9.14 16.70 -11.84
CA LEU A 141 -10.29 15.81 -12.02
C LEU A 141 -11.34 16.01 -10.91
N LYS A 142 -10.89 16.22 -9.66
CA LYS A 142 -11.78 16.52 -8.53
C LYS A 142 -12.51 17.85 -8.74
N LYS A 143 -11.79 18.89 -9.16
CA LYS A 143 -12.35 20.21 -9.46
C LYS A 143 -13.34 20.17 -10.62
N GLN A 144 -13.06 19.40 -11.67
CA GLN A 144 -13.99 19.18 -12.79
C GLN A 144 -15.28 18.48 -12.34
N ARG A 145 -15.18 17.48 -11.45
CA ARG A 145 -16.36 16.78 -10.91
C ARG A 145 -17.20 17.68 -10.00
N GLU A 146 -16.58 18.51 -9.17
CA GLU A 146 -17.29 19.48 -8.33
C GLU A 146 -17.98 20.56 -9.18
N HIS A 147 -17.30 21.10 -10.20
CA HIS A 147 -17.90 22.09 -11.09
C HIS A 147 -19.05 21.50 -11.93
N ALA A 148 -18.89 20.26 -12.43
CA ALA A 148 -19.96 19.56 -13.14
C ALA A 148 -21.15 19.22 -12.23
N ALA A 149 -20.91 18.89 -10.95
CA ALA A 149 -21.97 18.67 -9.97
C ALA A 149 -22.73 19.97 -9.67
N ALA A 150 -22.02 21.08 -9.47
CA ALA A 150 -22.62 22.39 -9.24
C ALA A 150 -23.46 22.87 -10.44
N ALA A 151 -22.96 22.68 -11.68
CA ALA A 151 -23.71 23.03 -12.89
C ALA A 151 -24.99 22.20 -13.05
N LYS A 152 -24.93 20.89 -12.76
CA LYS A 152 -26.12 20.02 -12.79
C LYS A 152 -27.13 20.38 -11.70
N GLU A 153 -26.66 20.80 -10.53
CA GLU A 153 -27.53 21.26 -9.44
C GLU A 153 -28.22 22.60 -9.79
N GLU A 154 -27.48 23.54 -10.38
CA GLU A 154 -28.03 24.82 -10.83
C GLU A 154 -29.07 24.64 -11.95
N GLU A 155 -28.79 23.78 -12.94
CA GLU A 155 -29.74 23.46 -14.01
C GLU A 155 -31.03 22.81 -13.46
N LYS A 156 -30.88 21.87 -12.51
CA LYS A 156 -32.02 21.25 -11.83
C LYS A 156 -32.85 22.28 -11.10
N LYS A 157 -32.22 23.18 -10.33
CA LYS A 157 -32.90 24.25 -9.59
C LYS A 157 -33.66 25.19 -10.53
N ARG A 158 -33.02 25.62 -11.63
CA ARG A 158 -33.65 26.48 -12.65
C ARG A 158 -34.84 25.81 -13.34
N ARG A 159 -34.76 24.49 -13.59
CA ARG A 159 -35.86 23.71 -14.16
C ARG A 159 -37.02 23.56 -13.19
N GLU A 160 -36.75 23.33 -11.90
CA GLU A 160 -37.79 23.26 -10.86
C GLU A 160 -38.47 24.61 -10.64
N GLU A 161 -37.71 25.71 -10.59
CA GLU A 161 -38.26 27.07 -10.51
C GLU A 161 -39.11 27.43 -11.74
N ALA A 162 -38.64 27.09 -12.95
CA ALA A 162 -39.43 27.29 -14.17
C ALA A 162 -40.72 26.47 -14.17
N LYS A 163 -40.68 25.22 -13.68
CA LYS A 163 -41.86 24.35 -13.53
C LYS A 163 -42.84 24.91 -12.51
N ALA A 164 -42.36 25.41 -11.37
CA ALA A 164 -43.16 26.05 -10.34
C ALA A 164 -43.84 27.34 -10.86
N ALA A 165 -43.09 28.19 -11.57
CA ALA A 165 -43.61 29.41 -12.18
C ALA A 165 -44.68 29.13 -13.24
N ALA A 166 -44.50 28.08 -14.06
CA ALA A 166 -45.49 27.65 -15.03
C ALA A 166 -46.77 27.12 -14.36
N ALA A 167 -46.63 26.34 -13.28
CA ALA A 167 -47.77 25.83 -12.50
C ALA A 167 -48.59 26.97 -11.84
N ALA A 168 -47.91 27.96 -11.24
CA ALA A 168 -48.58 29.11 -10.64
C ALA A 168 -49.37 29.94 -11.66
N ARG A 169 -48.82 30.14 -12.87
CA ARG A 169 -49.53 30.82 -13.98
C ARG A 169 -50.76 30.05 -14.47
N MET A 170 -50.70 28.71 -14.50
CA MET A 170 -51.86 27.87 -14.83
C MET A 170 -52.96 27.99 -13.75
N GLN A 171 -52.58 27.95 -12.47
CA GLN A 171 -53.52 28.03 -11.35
C GLN A 171 -54.26 29.39 -11.30
N ALA A 172 -53.54 30.50 -11.47
CA ALA A 172 -54.14 31.84 -11.51
C ALA A 172 -55.17 32.03 -12.65
N LYS A 173 -54.93 31.42 -13.83
CA LYS A 173 -55.90 31.43 -14.95
C LYS A 173 -57.15 30.61 -14.64
N LEU A 174 -57.01 29.48 -13.94
CA LEU A 174 -58.14 28.63 -13.53
C LEU A 174 -59.02 29.33 -12.48
N GLU A 175 -58.42 30.01 -11.50
CA GLU A 175 -59.17 30.77 -10.49
C GLU A 175 -59.89 31.98 -11.08
N SER A 176 -59.28 32.68 -12.04
CA SER A 176 -59.91 33.78 -12.79
C SER A 176 -61.13 33.31 -13.59
N LYS A 177 -61.09 32.07 -14.10
CA LYS A 177 -62.23 31.46 -14.82
C LYS A 177 -63.34 31.00 -13.88
N LYS A 178 -63.01 30.64 -12.63
CA LYS A 178 -63.98 30.26 -11.59
C LYS A 178 -64.71 31.47 -11.00
N GLY A 179 -64.12 32.66 -11.03
CA GLY A 179 -64.74 33.93 -10.62
C GLY A 179 -65.77 34.52 -11.59
N GLN A 180 -65.77 34.10 -12.87
CA GLN A 180 -66.68 34.65 -13.89
C GLN A 180 -68.03 33.89 -13.99
N GLY A 181 -68.27 32.89 -13.14
CA GLY A 181 -69.46 32.03 -13.15
C GLY A 181 -70.57 32.36 -12.12
N LYS A 182 -70.52 33.51 -11.45
CA LYS A 182 -71.61 34.00 -10.57
C LYS A 182 -71.93 35.46 -10.88
N GLY A 183 -72.76 35.70 -11.89
CA GLY A 183 -73.23 37.06 -12.15
C GLY A 183 -74.00 37.25 -13.44
N LYS A 184 -75.26 36.78 -13.46
CA LYS A 184 -76.47 37.48 -13.98
C LYS A 184 -77.48 36.47 -14.51
N GLY A 185 -78.46 36.17 -13.66
CA GLY A 185 -79.69 35.49 -14.02
C GLY A 185 -80.85 36.02 -13.17
N LYS A 186 -81.18 37.30 -13.33
CA LYS A 186 -82.47 37.88 -12.91
C LYS A 186 -82.83 39.00 -13.89
N GLY A 187 -84.02 38.91 -14.48
CA GLY A 187 -84.64 40.01 -15.19
C GLY A 187 -85.56 39.62 -16.34
N LYS A 188 -86.70 38.98 -16.03
CA LYS A 188 -88.01 39.37 -16.57
C LYS A 188 -89.11 38.81 -15.69
#